data_AF-A0A845TU77-F1
#
_entry.id   AF-A0A845TU77-F1
#
_cell.length_a   1.000
_cell.length_b   1.000
_cell.length_c   1.000
_cell.angle_alpha   90.00
_cell.angle_beta   90.00
_cell.angle_gamma   90.00
#
_symmetry.space_group_name_H-M   'P 1'
#
loop_
_entity.id
_entity.type
_entity.pdbx_description
1 polymer ?
#
loop_
_entity_poly.entity_id
_entity_poly.type
_entity_poly.pdbx_seq_one_letter_code
_entity_poly.pdbx_strand_id
1 'polypeptide(L)' 'MAMGSLSDQDDDFNPEINTTPLVDVMLVLLVIFIMTIPVMNHSVKIDLPRASSQPDVAKPESINLAIDAAGQV' A
#
# COMPACT_ATOMS: atom_id res chain seq x y z
N MET A 1 71.17 34.66 19.98
CA MET A 1 70.23 33.58 19.64
C MET A 1 69.28 33.39 20.81
N ALA A 2 67.96 33.43 20.60
CA ALA A 2 67.00 32.51 21.24
C ALA A 2 65.56 32.88 20.84
N MET A 3 65.05 32.10 19.88
CA MET A 3 63.67 31.62 19.72
C MET A 3 62.52 32.62 19.79
N GLY A 4 62.07 33.00 18.59
CA GLY A 4 60.72 33.46 18.35
C GLY A 4 59.70 32.33 18.54
N SER A 5 58.52 32.76 18.99
CA SER A 5 57.24 32.06 19.06
C SER A 5 57.00 31.11 17.87
N LEU A 6 56.83 29.83 18.18
CA LEU A 6 56.42 28.76 17.27
C LEU A 6 55.49 27.82 18.03
N SER A 7 54.19 28.14 18.12
CA SER A 7 53.16 27.16 18.45
C SER A 7 51.74 27.76 18.40
N ASP A 8 51.30 28.31 17.27
CA ASP A 8 49.87 28.65 17.11
C ASP A 8 49.40 28.76 15.63
N GLN A 9 49.93 27.93 14.73
CA GLN A 9 49.61 28.01 13.29
C GLN A 9 48.79 26.81 12.76
N ASP A 10 48.38 25.87 13.61
CA ASP A 10 47.76 24.61 13.15
C ASP A 10 46.23 24.52 13.37
N ASP A 11 45.55 25.58 13.85
CA ASP A 11 44.13 25.49 14.25
C ASP A 11 43.14 26.28 13.34
N ASP A 12 43.58 26.76 12.17
CA ASP A 12 42.76 27.69 11.34
C ASP A 12 42.29 27.10 9.99
N PHE A 13 42.39 25.78 9.80
CA PHE A 13 41.86 25.09 8.63
C PHE A 13 40.84 24.01 9.02
N ASN A 14 39.81 24.39 9.78
CA ASN A 14 38.61 23.57 9.86
C ASN A 14 37.59 24.10 8.83
N PRO A 15 37.50 23.52 7.62
CA PRO A 15 36.54 23.98 6.63
C PRO A 15 35.12 23.84 7.20
N GLU A 16 34.43 24.96 7.33
CA GLU A 16 33.05 25.01 7.78
C GLU A 16 32.18 24.31 6.73
N ILE A 17 31.86 23.03 6.98
CA ILE A 17 31.00 22.26 6.09
C ILE A 17 29.62 22.88 6.10
N ASN A 18 29.05 23.15 4.92
CA ASN A 18 27.67 23.58 4.77
C ASN A 18 26.73 22.47 5.30
N THR A 19 26.20 22.66 6.51
CA THR A 19 25.32 21.70 7.17
C THR A 19 23.90 21.72 6.62
N THR A 20 23.43 22.85 6.08
CA THR A 20 22.05 23.01 5.59
C THR A 20 21.73 22.05 4.43
N PRO A 21 22.55 21.94 3.37
CA PRO A 21 22.30 20.97 2.30
C PRO A 21 22.46 19.51 2.77
N LEU A 22 23.33 19.25 3.74
CA LEU A 22 23.53 17.90 4.28
C LEU A 22 22.31 17.43 5.07
N VAL A 23 21.77 18.28 5.94
CA VAL A 23 20.57 17.98 6.73
C VAL A 23 19.37 17.75 5.80
N ASP A 24 19.23 18.50 4.71
CA ASP A 24 18.16 18.31 3.72
C ASP A 24 18.20 16.88 3.12
N VAL A 25 19.37 16.44 2.64
CA VAL A 25 19.52 15.07 2.11
C VAL A 25 19.21 14.02 3.16
N MET A 26 19.65 14.22 4.41
CA MET A 26 19.36 13.27 5.49
C MET A 26 17.86 13.22 5.84
N LEU A 27 17.17 14.37 5.84
CA LEU A 27 15.73 14.44 6.09
C LEU A 27 14.93 13.79 4.96
N VAL A 28 15.34 13.99 3.70
CA VAL A 28 14.72 13.33 2.54
C VAL A 28 14.78 11.80 2.67
N LEU A 29 15.93 11.25 3.06
CA LEU A 29 16.08 9.80 3.28
C LEU A 29 15.14 9.29 4.39
N LEU A 30 14.99 10.06 5.48
CA LEU A 30 14.11 9.71 6.60
C LEU A 30 12.64 9.71 6.19
N VAL A 31 12.20 10.69 5.39
CA VAL A 31 10.84 10.74 4.83
C VAL A 31 10.55 9.53 3.94
N ILE A 32 11.49 9.13 3.08
CA ILE A 32 11.34 7.94 2.23
C ILE A 32 11.17 6.68 3.09
N PHE A 33 11.97 6.50 4.14
CA PHE A 33 11.81 5.38 5.07
C PHE A 33 10.43 5.36 5.74
N ILE A 34 9.98 6.50 6.27
CA ILE A 34 8.65 6.59 6.90
C ILE A 34 7.54 6.30 5.89
N MET A 35 7.67 6.77 4.64
CA MET A 35 6.64 6.59 3.60
C MET A 35 6.50 5.13 3.16
N THR A 36 7.58 4.35 3.13
CA THR A 36 7.56 2.95 2.66
C THR A 36 6.98 1.97 3.67
N ILE A 37 7.10 2.25 4.98
CA ILE A 37 6.57 1.42 6.07
C ILE A 37 5.04 1.19 5.99
N PRO A 38 4.17 2.20 5.86
CA PRO A 38 2.71 2.02 5.85
C PRO A 38 2.19 1.33 4.59
N VAL A 39 2.95 1.29 3.50
CA VAL A 39 2.50 0.71 2.21
C VAL A 39 2.32 -0.81 2.29
N MET A 40 2.95 -1.49 3.26
CA MET A 40 2.91 -2.96 3.35
C MET A 40 1.57 -3.57 3.84
N ASN A 41 0.49 -2.80 4.05
CA ASN A 41 -0.68 -3.30 4.79
C ASN A 41 -1.96 -3.61 3.99
N HIS A 42 -1.92 -3.72 2.66
CA HIS A 42 -3.11 -4.05 1.86
C HIS A 42 -3.18 -5.54 1.47
N SER A 43 -3.37 -6.42 2.46
CA SER A 43 -3.93 -7.76 2.21
C SER A 43 -5.46 -7.67 2.30
N VAL A 44 -6.11 -7.23 1.23
CA VAL A 44 -7.58 -7.31 1.17
C VAL A 44 -7.94 -8.79 1.08
N LYS A 45 -8.57 -9.33 2.13
CA LYS A 45 -9.15 -10.68 2.09
C LYS A 45 -10.31 -10.65 1.10
N ILE A 46 -10.07 -11.16 -0.11
CA ILE A 46 -11.12 -11.37 -1.10
C ILE A 46 -11.72 -12.74 -0.82
N ASP A 47 -12.92 -12.75 -0.25
CA ASP A 47 -13.72 -13.96 -0.15
C ASP A 47 -14.32 -14.24 -1.54
N LEU A 48 -13.75 -15.20 -2.26
CA LEU A 48 -14.31 -15.66 -3.52
C LEU A 48 -15.63 -16.38 -3.25
N PRO A 49 -16.76 -15.98 -3.89
CA PRO A 49 -18.01 -16.70 -3.75
C PRO A 49 -17.84 -18.10 -4.32
N ARG A 50 -18.16 -19.12 -3.52
CA ARG A 50 -18.22 -20.50 -4.00
C ARG A 50 -19.50 -20.69 -4.79
N ALA A 51 -19.39 -21.09 -6.05
CA ALA A 51 -20.54 -21.51 -6.82
C ALA A 51 -21.17 -22.74 -6.15
N SER A 52 -22.40 -22.60 -5.67
CA SER A 52 -23.20 -23.75 -5.26
C SER A 52 -23.65 -24.48 -6.53
N SER A 53 -23.14 -25.69 -6.77
CA SER A 53 -23.69 -26.60 -7.76
C SER A 53 -24.97 -27.23 -7.22
N GLN A 54 -25.97 -26.41 -6.92
CA GLN A 54 -27.31 -26.94 -6.68
C GLN A 54 -27.84 -27.37 -8.05
N PRO A 55 -28.27 -28.64 -8.24
CA PRO A 55 -29.00 -29.01 -9.43
C PRO A 55 -30.17 -28.05 -9.58
N ASP A 56 -30.27 -27.41 -10.75
CA ASP A 56 -31.41 -26.56 -11.08
C ASP A 56 -32.65 -27.45 -10.95
N VAL A 57 -33.48 -27.19 -9.93
CA VAL A 57 -34.72 -27.94 -9.74
C VAL A 57 -35.57 -27.59 -10.94
N ALA A 58 -35.70 -28.55 -11.86
CA ALA A 58 -36.46 -28.40 -13.09
C ALA A 58 -37.79 -27.73 -12.73
N LYS A 59 -38.04 -26.54 -13.31
CA LYS A 59 -39.30 -25.84 -13.10
C LYS A 59 -40.43 -26.82 -13.41
N PRO A 60 -41.47 -26.90 -12.55
CA PRO A 60 -42.56 -27.82 -12.77
C PRO A 60 -43.12 -27.61 -14.17
N GLU A 61 -43.34 -28.73 -14.86
CA GLU A 61 -43.84 -28.79 -16.22
C GLU A 61 -45.12 -27.96 -16.32
N SER A 62 -45.22 -27.11 -17.35
CA SER A 62 -46.39 -26.23 -17.50
C SER A 62 -47.65 -27.07 -17.71
N ILE A 63 -48.55 -27.04 -16.73
CA ILE A 63 -49.80 -27.79 -16.77
C ILE A 63 -50.83 -26.94 -17.54
N ASN A 64 -51.16 -27.37 -18.75
CA ASN A 64 -52.23 -26.75 -19.54
C ASN A 64 -53.57 -27.40 -19.15
N LEU A 65 -54.42 -26.66 -18.43
CA LEU A 65 -55.80 -27.05 -18.18
C LEU A 65 -56.69 -26.31 -19.17
N ALA A 66 -57.52 -27.05 -19.89
CA ALA A 66 -58.53 -26.50 -20.80
C ALA A 66 -59.89 -27.01 -20.36
N ILE A 67 -60.87 -26.11 -20.27
CA ILE A 67 -62.24 -26.45 -19.89
C ILE A 67 -63.08 -26.35 -21.15
N ASP A 68 -63.85 -27.39 -21.46
CA ASP A 68 -64.76 -27.40 -22.59
C ASP A 68 -66.00 -26.53 -22.32
N ALA A 69 -66.79 -26.24 -23.35
CA ALA A 69 -68.00 -25.42 -23.22
C ALA A 69 -69.09 -26.06 -22.33
N ALA A 70 -68.95 -27.34 -21.98
CA ALA A 70 -69.83 -28.07 -21.07
C ALA A 70 -69.33 -28.04 -19.61
N GLY A 71 -68.19 -27.40 -19.35
CA GLY A 71 -67.62 -27.26 -18.02
C GLY A 71 -66.82 -28.47 -17.53
N GLN A 72 -66.41 -29.37 -18.43
CA GLN A 72 -65.50 -30.48 -18.11
C GLN A 72 -64.04 -30.07 -18.33
N VAL A 73 -63.18 -30.47 -17.39
CA VAL A 73 -61.75 -30.11 -17.27
C VAL A 73 -60.87 -31.20 -17.85
#